data_AF-A0A6L3W7R1-F1
#
_entry.id   AF-A0A6L3W7R1-F1
#
_cell.length_a   1.000
_cell.length_b   1.000
_cell.length_c   1.000
_cell.angle_alpha   90.00
_cell.angle_beta   90.00
_cell.angle_gamma   90.00
#
_symmetry.space_group_name_H-M   'P 1'
#
loop_
_entity.id
_entity.type
_entity.pdbx_description
1 polymer ?
#
loop_
_entity_poly.entity_id
_entity_poly.type
_entity_poly.pdbx_seq_one_letter_code
_entity_poly.pdbx_strand_id
1 'polypeptide(L)'
;MFEAIERQNAAAAGFPDTGDVHADLRDQMVAVAEYFQAAQSSTYREIIGAAQSDPAARQAVLDTLVNPRVQDCRRRLERAQQQGQIRADAAVDDIVELIYAPLYYRLLLGTRPNTSRQVEDILNLVFDGIRSRTPSPPSTDD
;
A
#
# COMPACT_ATOMS: atom_id res chain seq x y z
N MET A 1 6.18 -14.91 19.51
CA MET A 1 5.74 -14.50 18.16
C MET A 1 4.51 -13.61 18.22
N PHE A 2 3.37 -14.08 18.77
CA PHE A 2 2.15 -13.27 18.92
C PHE A 2 2.37 -11.93 19.67
N GLU A 3 3.09 -11.92 20.79
CA GLU A 3 3.42 -10.67 21.52
C GLU A 3 4.34 -9.70 20.75
N ALA A 4 5.13 -10.20 19.79
CA ALA A 4 5.97 -9.37 18.93
C ALA A 4 5.16 -8.75 17.79
N ILE A 5 4.19 -9.50 17.27
CA ILE A 5 3.22 -9.07 16.26
C ILE A 5 2.33 -7.94 16.82
N GLU A 6 1.80 -8.07 18.04
CA GLU A 6 0.94 -7.04 18.66
C GLU A 6 1.70 -5.74 18.94
N ARG A 7 2.96 -5.83 19.38
CA ARG A 7 3.82 -4.64 19.58
C ARG A 7 4.12 -3.89 18.28
N GLN A 8 4.03 -4.57 17.14
CA GLN A 8 4.31 -4.00 15.82
C GLN A 8 3.11 -3.29 15.19
N ASN A 9 1.97 -3.24 15.89
CA ASN A 9 0.72 -2.66 15.41
C ASN A 9 0.68 -1.11 15.54
N ALA A 10 1.67 -0.52 16.21
CA ALA A 10 1.75 0.92 16.41
C ALA A 10 2.76 1.56 15.44
N ALA A 11 2.28 1.99 14.28
CA ALA A 11 2.80 3.16 13.56
C ALA A 11 1.92 3.47 12.33
N ALA A 12 1.75 4.77 12.11
CA ALA A 12 1.18 5.46 10.95
C ALA A 12 -0.33 5.74 10.99
N ALA A 13 -0.65 7.04 10.95
CA ALA A 13 -1.97 7.56 10.64
C ALA A 13 -2.48 6.85 9.39
N GLY A 14 -3.66 6.22 9.44
CA GLY A 14 -4.15 5.30 8.41
C GLY A 14 -4.34 5.95 7.03
N PHE A 15 -5.55 5.91 6.50
CA PHE A 15 -5.85 6.58 5.24
C PHE A 15 -6.85 7.70 5.52
N PRO A 16 -6.37 8.91 5.88
CA PRO A 16 -7.27 10.04 6.01
C PRO A 16 -7.97 10.29 4.67
N ASP A 17 -9.16 10.88 4.71
CA ASP A 17 -9.90 11.29 3.51
C ASP A 17 -9.76 12.81 3.38
N THR A 18 -8.56 13.26 2.96
CA THR A 18 -8.24 14.71 2.89
C THR A 18 -8.84 15.39 1.65
N GLY A 19 -9.43 14.61 0.75
CA GLY A 19 -9.85 15.06 -0.57
C GLY A 19 -8.80 14.85 -1.66
N ASP A 20 -7.58 14.42 -1.32
CA ASP A 20 -6.52 14.07 -2.28
C ASP A 20 -6.03 12.64 -2.02
N VAL A 21 -6.52 11.68 -2.82
CA VAL A 21 -6.16 10.27 -2.65
C VAL A 21 -4.68 10.00 -2.91
N HIS A 22 -4.03 10.78 -3.78
CA HIS A 22 -2.60 10.58 -4.04
C HIS A 22 -1.79 10.94 -2.80
N ALA A 23 -2.06 12.11 -2.21
CA ALA A 23 -1.43 12.54 -0.97
C ALA A 23 -1.69 11.57 0.19
N ASP A 24 -2.94 11.10 0.33
CA ASP A 24 -3.32 10.17 1.40
C ASP A 24 -2.58 8.82 1.30
N LEU A 25 -2.45 8.27 0.09
CA LEU A 25 -1.67 7.04 -0.14
C LEU A 25 -0.17 7.29 0.04
N ARG A 26 0.34 8.44 -0.41
CA ARG A 26 1.75 8.81 -0.28
C ARG A 26 2.18 8.84 1.17
N ASP A 27 1.45 9.57 2.02
CA ASP A 27 1.82 9.74 3.42
C ASP A 27 1.87 8.39 4.15
N GLN A 28 0.89 7.53 3.88
CA GLN A 28 0.85 6.19 4.45
C GLN A 28 1.98 5.30 3.92
N MET A 29 2.25 5.31 2.61
CA MET A 29 3.32 4.48 2.02
C MET A 29 4.72 4.95 2.41
N VAL A 30 4.91 6.26 2.61
CA VAL A 30 6.15 6.81 3.17
C VAL A 30 6.36 6.32 4.60
N ALA A 31 5.32 6.35 5.44
CA ALA A 31 5.41 5.85 6.80
C ALA A 31 5.74 4.35 6.85
N VAL A 32 5.16 3.54 5.95
CA VAL A 32 5.52 2.12 5.80
C VAL A 32 6.98 1.96 5.35
N ALA A 33 7.43 2.75 4.38
CA ALA A 33 8.81 2.71 3.89
C ALA A 33 9.84 3.05 4.99
N GLU A 34 9.55 4.07 5.81
CA GLU A 34 10.37 4.47 6.96
C GLU A 34 10.38 3.38 8.03
N TYR A 35 9.22 2.79 8.34
CA TYR A 35 9.10 1.68 9.26
C TYR A 35 9.95 0.48 8.82
N PHE A 36 9.95 0.15 7.52
CA PHE A 36 10.79 -0.92 6.95
C PHE A 36 12.29 -0.61 6.94
N GLN A 37 12.68 0.64 7.12
CA GLN A 37 14.08 1.05 7.29
C GLN A 37 14.54 1.06 8.75
N ALA A 38 13.62 1.22 9.69
CA ALA A 38 13.96 1.26 11.11
C ALA A 38 14.60 -0.05 11.57
N ALA A 39 15.42 0.01 12.64
CA ALA A 39 16.06 -1.16 13.24
C ALA A 39 15.07 -2.26 13.66
N GLN A 40 13.80 -1.90 13.89
CA GLN A 40 12.70 -2.80 14.23
C GLN A 40 12.19 -3.63 13.04
N SER A 41 12.68 -3.37 11.82
CA SER A 41 12.34 -4.12 10.60
C SER A 41 12.89 -5.55 10.60
N SER A 42 13.86 -5.90 11.45
CA SER A 42 14.36 -7.28 11.57
C SER A 42 13.27 -8.24 12.05
N THR A 43 12.54 -7.86 13.11
CA THR A 43 11.42 -8.64 13.65
C THR A 43 10.33 -8.88 12.60
N TYR A 44 10.04 -7.87 11.78
CA TYR A 44 9.03 -7.98 10.73
C TYR A 44 9.44 -8.96 9.61
N ARG A 45 10.73 -8.94 9.20
CA ARG A 45 11.27 -9.93 8.25
C ARG A 45 11.24 -11.35 8.80
N GLU A 46 11.63 -11.53 10.07
CA GLU A 46 11.62 -12.83 10.75
C GLU A 46 10.22 -13.43 10.81
N ILE A 47 9.22 -12.62 11.16
CA ILE A 47 7.81 -13.01 11.21
C ILE A 47 7.31 -13.45 9.83
N ILE A 48 7.62 -12.70 8.78
CA ILE A 48 7.24 -13.07 7.40
C ILE A 48 7.96 -14.34 6.94
N GLY A 49 9.24 -14.49 7.30
CA GLY A 49 10.03 -15.69 6.98
C GLY A 49 9.44 -16.95 7.62
N ALA A 50 9.10 -16.88 8.91
CA ALA A 50 8.45 -17.99 9.62
C ALA A 50 7.08 -18.34 9.02
N ALA A 51 6.30 -17.35 8.60
CA ALA A 51 5.01 -17.55 7.92
C ALA A 51 5.10 -18.33 6.59
N GLN A 52 6.28 -18.45 5.96
CA GLN A 52 6.41 -19.22 4.71
C GLN A 52 6.28 -20.73 4.92
N SER A 53 6.61 -21.22 6.12
CA SER A 53 6.67 -22.65 6.43
C SER A 53 5.59 -23.11 7.42
N ASP A 54 4.91 -22.18 8.10
CA ASP A 54 3.87 -22.47 9.08
C ASP A 54 2.53 -21.80 8.68
N PRO A 55 1.50 -22.57 8.31
CA PRO A 55 0.17 -22.05 7.98
C PRO A 55 -0.49 -21.24 9.11
N ALA A 56 -0.29 -21.61 10.38
CA ALA A 56 -0.88 -20.89 11.50
C ALA A 56 -0.18 -19.53 11.70
N ALA A 57 1.15 -19.51 11.57
CA ALA A 57 1.92 -18.27 11.57
C ALA A 57 1.52 -17.35 10.40
N ARG A 58 1.34 -17.91 9.19
CA ARG A 58 0.84 -17.15 8.03
C ARG A 58 -0.51 -16.52 8.29
N GLN A 59 -1.46 -17.29 8.83
CA GLN A 59 -2.79 -16.76 9.14
C GLN A 59 -2.70 -15.61 10.15
N ALA A 60 -1.91 -15.80 11.22
CA ALA A 60 -1.69 -14.75 12.20
C ALA A 60 -1.11 -13.47 11.56
N VAL A 61 -0.05 -13.59 10.75
CA VAL A 61 0.56 -12.44 10.05
C VAL A 61 -0.44 -11.72 9.15
N LEU A 62 -1.22 -12.47 8.38
CA LEU A 62 -2.26 -11.89 7.53
C LEU A 62 -3.27 -11.12 8.36
N ASP A 63 -3.81 -11.72 9.41
CA ASP A 63 -4.90 -11.13 10.19
C ASP A 63 -4.48 -9.92 11.01
N THR A 64 -3.24 -9.91 11.52
CA THR A 64 -2.81 -8.85 12.45
C THR A 64 -1.98 -7.75 11.80
N LEU A 65 -1.21 -8.07 10.74
CA LEU A 65 -0.25 -7.13 10.16
C LEU A 65 -0.62 -6.68 8.75
N VAL A 66 -1.22 -7.55 7.93
CA VAL A 66 -1.42 -7.28 6.51
C VAL A 66 -2.86 -6.82 6.25
N ASN A 67 -3.83 -7.67 6.56
CA ASN A 67 -5.25 -7.48 6.24
C ASN A 67 -5.81 -6.16 6.79
N PRO A 68 -5.56 -5.73 8.04
CA PRO A 68 -6.10 -4.46 8.52
C PRO A 68 -5.69 -3.27 7.64
N ARG A 69 -4.41 -3.20 7.27
CA ARG A 69 -3.85 -2.12 6.44
C ARG A 69 -4.37 -2.18 5.01
N VAL A 70 -4.44 -3.39 4.44
CA VAL A 70 -5.01 -3.63 3.10
C VAL A 70 -6.47 -3.18 3.05
N GLN A 71 -7.27 -3.54 4.05
CA GLN A 71 -8.68 -3.16 4.11
C GLN A 71 -8.86 -1.65 4.29
N ASP A 72 -8.02 -0.99 5.08
CA ASP A 72 -8.05 0.47 5.22
C ASP A 72 -7.70 1.18 3.90
N CYS A 73 -6.67 0.68 3.20
CA CYS A 73 -6.27 1.19 1.89
C CYS A 73 -7.38 1.01 0.86
N ARG A 74 -7.97 -0.18 0.83
CA ARG A 74 -9.10 -0.52 -0.04
C ARG A 74 -10.26 0.44 0.16
N ARG A 75 -10.68 0.67 1.41
CA ARG A 75 -11.78 1.61 1.71
C ARG A 75 -11.47 3.03 1.25
N ARG A 76 -10.22 3.48 1.37
CA ARG A 76 -9.81 4.80 0.87
C ARG A 76 -9.89 4.91 -0.65
N LEU A 77 -9.44 3.88 -1.36
CA LEU A 77 -9.48 3.79 -2.82
C LEU A 77 -10.92 3.72 -3.34
N GLU A 78 -11.79 2.92 -2.71
CA GLU A 78 -13.22 2.85 -3.03
C GLU A 78 -13.91 4.22 -2.87
N ARG A 79 -13.59 4.97 -1.80
CA ARG A 79 -14.08 6.36 -1.63
C ARG A 79 -13.53 7.28 -2.72
N ALA A 80 -12.27 7.13 -3.10
CA ALA A 80 -11.68 7.92 -4.19
C ALA A 80 -12.37 7.67 -5.54
N GLN A 81 -12.79 6.44 -5.81
CA GLN A 81 -13.62 6.12 -6.99
C GLN A 81 -14.99 6.80 -6.92
N GLN A 82 -15.66 6.77 -5.77
CA GLN A 82 -16.96 7.44 -5.57
C GLN A 82 -16.85 8.96 -5.74
N GLN A 83 -15.72 9.54 -5.35
CA GLN A 83 -15.40 10.96 -5.50
C GLN A 83 -14.90 11.32 -6.92
N GLY A 84 -14.74 10.34 -7.81
CA GLY A 84 -14.25 10.55 -9.17
C GLY A 84 -12.76 10.90 -9.28
N GLN A 85 -11.96 10.67 -8.23
CA GLN A 85 -10.51 10.89 -8.26
C GLN A 85 -9.77 9.77 -9.02
N ILE A 86 -10.35 8.57 -9.02
CA ILE A 86 -9.87 7.37 -9.72
C ILE A 86 -11.00 6.86 -10.61
N ARG A 87 -10.66 6.33 -11.80
CA ARG A 87 -11.64 5.74 -12.71
C ARG A 87 -12.39 4.57 -12.06
N ALA A 88 -13.69 4.48 -12.34
CA ALA A 88 -14.60 3.51 -11.72
C ALA A 88 -14.28 2.04 -12.09
N ASP A 89 -13.59 1.80 -13.20
CA ASP A 89 -13.16 0.49 -13.68
C ASP A 89 -11.78 0.07 -13.15
N ALA A 90 -11.10 0.91 -12.35
CA ALA A 90 -9.83 0.54 -11.76
C ALA A 90 -9.99 -0.59 -10.73
N ALA A 91 -9.20 -1.65 -10.87
CA ALA A 91 -9.17 -2.76 -9.93
C ALA A 91 -8.50 -2.32 -8.62
N VAL A 92 -9.30 -2.10 -7.57
CA VAL A 92 -8.82 -1.59 -6.28
C VAL A 92 -7.80 -2.54 -5.65
N ASP A 93 -8.05 -3.85 -5.69
CA ASP A 93 -7.15 -4.83 -5.09
C ASP A 93 -5.76 -4.82 -5.76
N ASP A 94 -5.71 -4.74 -7.09
CA ASP A 94 -4.46 -4.63 -7.85
C ASP A 94 -3.70 -3.34 -7.52
N ILE A 95 -4.41 -2.22 -7.31
CA ILE A 95 -3.77 -0.96 -6.88
C ILE A 95 -3.10 -1.15 -5.52
N VAL A 96 -3.77 -1.81 -4.56
CA VAL A 96 -3.17 -2.12 -3.25
C VAL A 96 -1.91 -2.96 -3.41
N GLU A 97 -1.96 -4.02 -4.23
CA GLU A 97 -0.78 -4.85 -4.48
C GLU A 97 0.37 -4.05 -5.09
N LEU A 98 0.10 -3.19 -6.08
CA LEU A 98 1.10 -2.40 -6.79
C LEU A 98 1.84 -1.39 -5.89
N ILE A 99 1.17 -0.84 -4.86
CA ILE A 99 1.80 0.13 -3.95
C ILE A 99 2.57 -0.56 -2.80
N TYR A 100 2.11 -1.72 -2.34
CA TYR A 100 2.77 -2.45 -1.25
C TYR A 100 3.90 -3.38 -1.73
N ALA A 101 3.71 -4.08 -2.84
CA ALA A 101 4.65 -5.12 -3.30
C ALA A 101 6.09 -4.60 -3.47
N PRO A 102 6.36 -3.40 -4.02
CA PRO A 102 7.71 -2.90 -4.15
C PRO A 102 8.40 -2.63 -2.80
N LEU A 103 7.65 -2.32 -1.75
CA LEU A 103 8.17 -2.11 -0.39
C LEU A 103 8.59 -3.45 0.23
N TYR A 104 7.74 -4.48 0.10
CA TYR A 104 8.07 -5.85 0.54
C TYR A 104 9.22 -6.45 -0.27
N TYR A 105 9.25 -6.24 -1.59
CA TYR A 105 10.33 -6.71 -2.46
C TYR A 105 11.70 -6.20 -1.99
N ARG A 106 11.80 -4.89 -1.68
CA ARG A 106 13.03 -4.29 -1.17
C ARG A 106 13.34 -4.72 0.26
N LEU A 107 12.32 -4.80 1.12
CA LEU A 107 12.47 -5.24 2.51
C LEU A 107 13.04 -6.67 2.58
N LEU A 108 12.41 -7.62 1.88
CA LEU A 108 12.65 -9.05 2.03
C LEU A 108 13.87 -9.53 1.24
N LEU A 109 14.11 -8.97 0.05
CA LEU A 109 15.23 -9.37 -0.79
C LEU A 109 16.46 -8.46 -0.64
N GLY A 110 16.35 -7.35 0.09
CA GLY A 110 17.46 -6.43 0.30
C GLY A 110 17.96 -5.76 -0.98
N THR A 111 17.14 -5.69 -2.04
CA THR A 111 17.62 -5.26 -3.35
C THR A 111 18.07 -3.80 -3.37
N ARG A 112 17.36 -2.92 -2.65
CA ARG A 112 17.67 -1.50 -2.44
C ARG A 112 17.01 -1.00 -1.14
N PRO A 113 17.46 0.13 -0.58
CA PRO A 113 16.74 0.83 0.47
C PRO A 113 15.31 1.21 0.05
N ASN A 114 14.32 1.07 0.94
CA ASN A 114 13.03 1.75 0.84
C ASN A 114 13.20 3.26 1.09
N THR A 115 12.60 4.11 0.26
CA THR A 115 12.72 5.58 0.36
C THR A 115 11.41 6.28 0.02
N SER A 116 11.21 7.49 0.53
CA SER A 116 10.07 8.34 0.16
C SER A 116 10.03 8.64 -1.34
N ARG A 117 11.19 8.85 -1.96
CA ARG A 117 11.30 9.02 -3.43
C ARG A 117 10.73 7.82 -4.19
N GLN A 118 11.06 6.59 -3.77
CA GLN A 118 10.49 5.40 -4.41
C GLN A 118 8.97 5.38 -4.32
N VAL A 119 8.42 5.72 -3.16
CA VAL A 119 6.97 5.75 -2.95
C VAL A 119 6.31 6.72 -3.93
N GLU A 120 6.86 7.92 -4.04
CA GLU A 120 6.39 8.95 -4.97
C GLU A 120 6.45 8.46 -6.44
N ASP A 121 7.58 7.90 -6.87
CA ASP A 121 7.75 7.40 -8.24
C ASP A 121 6.74 6.29 -8.57
N ILE A 122 6.51 5.34 -7.66
CA ILE A 122 5.56 4.24 -7.85
C ILE A 122 4.12 4.76 -7.89
N LEU A 123 3.76 5.65 -6.97
CA LEU A 123 2.42 6.23 -6.95
C LEU A 123 2.15 7.00 -8.24
N ASN A 124 3.11 7.77 -8.75
CA ASN A 124 2.94 8.45 -10.03
C ASN A 124 2.70 7.47 -11.19
N LEU A 125 3.46 6.38 -11.27
CA LEU A 125 3.23 5.32 -12.26
C LEU A 125 1.84 4.68 -12.15
N VAL A 126 1.38 4.40 -10.92
CA VAL A 126 0.05 3.85 -10.68
C VAL A 126 -1.03 4.85 -11.10
N PHE A 127 -0.92 6.11 -10.66
CA PHE A 127 -1.90 7.17 -10.93
C PHE A 127 -1.99 7.53 -12.41
N ASP A 128 -0.89 7.51 -13.15
CA ASP A 128 -0.92 7.70 -14.60
C ASP A 128 -1.80 6.64 -15.30
N GLY A 129 -1.91 5.44 -14.73
CA GLY A 129 -2.76 4.35 -15.24
C GLY A 129 -4.20 4.33 -14.71
N ILE A 130 -4.54 5.10 -13.66
CA ILE A 130 -5.86 5.01 -12.99
C ILE A 130 -6.59 6.34 -12.80
N ARG A 131 -5.97 7.48 -13.12
CA ARG A 131 -6.63 8.78 -13.09
C ARG A 131 -7.90 8.78 -13.95
N SER A 132 -8.91 9.48 -13.47
CA SER A 132 -10.14 9.70 -14.22
C SER A 132 -9.82 10.35 -15.56
N ARG A 133 -10.16 9.64 -16.64
CA ARG A 133 -10.08 10.21 -17.99
C ARG A 133 -11.27 11.14 -18.16
N THR A 134 -11.03 12.42 -18.40
CA THR A 134 -12.05 13.26 -19.01
C THR A 134 -12.37 12.63 -20.36
N PRO A 135 -13.63 12.27 -20.67
CA PRO A 135 -13.96 11.79 -22.00
C PRO A 135 -13.51 12.84 -23.01
N SER A 136 -12.64 12.44 -23.96
CA SER A 136 -12.30 13.29 -25.09
C SER A 136 -13.62 13.65 -25.80
N PRO A 137 -13.84 14.93 -26.16
CA PRO A 137 -15.02 15.29 -26.94
C PRO A 137 -15.06 14.41 -28.19
N PRO A 138 -16.25 13.98 -28.64
CA PRO A 138 -16.37 13.16 -29.84
C PRO A 138 -15.63 13.87 -30.96
N SER A 139 -14.72 13.15 -31.63
CA SER A 139 -14.09 13.65 -32.84
C SER A 139 -15.19 13.98 -33.83
N THR A 140 -15.41 15.28 -34.04
CA THR A 140 -16.23 15.79 -35.13
C THR A 140 -15.45 15.52 -36.42
N ASP A 141 -15.51 14.28 -36.90
CA ASP A 141 -15.21 13.99 -38.29
C ASP A 141 -16.44 14.42 -39.09
N ASP A 142 -16.25 15.47 -39.89
CA ASP A 142 -17.16 16.01 -40.93
C ASP A 142 -17.51 14.95 -42.00
#